data_AF-A0A921R4D4-F1
#
_entry.id   AF-A0A921R4D4-F1
#
_cell.length_a   1.000
_cell.length_b   1.000
_cell.length_c   1.000
_cell.angle_alpha   90.00
_cell.angle_beta   90.00
_cell.angle_gamma   90.00
#
_symmetry.space_group_name_H-M   'P 1'
#
loop_
_entity.id
_entity.type
_entity.pdbx_description
1 polymer ?
#
loop_
_entity_poly.entity_id
_entity_poly.type
_entity_poly.pdbx_seq_one_letter_code
_entity_poly.pdbx_strand_id
1 'polypeptide(L)'
;MVANGLPENMKFIFGKIMDTYQSIEDELSPEEKYRMPYLKNFIIDLVRAYNKEVKWREEGYVPATVEEHLQVSARSGACHLLSCASFVGMTDIATKEAFDWVSNVPKLVKTLCIILRLSDDLKSYEREKMTCHVASTIESCMKEHKVPIHVAREIIQDMIEETWKDFNKEWFNTNNHVPKELLERIFNLTRTMEFMYKQDDAYTNSHVIKDTISKLFVEHVLMI
;
A
#
# COMPACT_ATOMS: atom_id res chain seq x y z
N MET A 1 5.20 5.54 25.47
CA MET A 1 4.12 4.54 25.48
C MET A 1 4.74 3.20 25.83
N VAL A 2 4.26 2.51 26.87
CA VAL A 2 4.83 1.22 27.27
C VAL A 2 3.87 0.10 26.85
N ALA A 3 4.33 -0.78 25.95
CA ALA A 3 3.57 -1.90 25.40
C ALA A 3 3.47 -3.10 26.36
N ASN A 4 3.21 -2.85 27.65
CA ASN A 4 3.33 -3.84 28.73
C ASN A 4 2.45 -5.09 28.56
N GLY A 5 1.35 -5.01 27.79
CA GLY A 5 0.44 -6.12 27.52
C GLY A 5 0.75 -6.93 26.25
N LEU A 6 1.81 -6.62 25.51
CA LEU A 6 2.17 -7.36 24.29
C LEU A 6 3.17 -8.50 24.56
N PRO A 7 3.17 -9.58 23.75
CA PRO A 7 4.26 -10.55 23.72
C PRO A 7 5.62 -9.90 23.46
N GLU A 8 6.71 -10.49 23.96
CA GLU A 8 8.06 -9.90 23.87
C GLU A 8 8.51 -9.61 22.43
N ASN A 9 8.20 -10.48 21.47
CA ASN A 9 8.50 -10.24 20.06
C ASN A 9 7.74 -9.02 19.50
N MET A 10 6.49 -8.81 19.91
CA MET A 10 5.70 -7.66 19.49
C MET A 10 6.16 -6.37 20.17
N LYS A 11 6.58 -6.43 21.44
CA LYS A 11 7.22 -5.29 22.12
C LYS A 11 8.48 -4.84 21.39
N PHE A 12 9.32 -5.80 20.97
CA PHE A 12 10.52 -5.50 20.20
C PHE A 12 10.21 -4.81 18.86
N ILE A 13 9.29 -5.37 18.07
CA ILE A 13 8.87 -4.78 16.79
C ILE A 13 8.28 -3.38 17.00
N PHE A 14 7.40 -3.21 17.98
CA PHE A 14 6.82 -1.91 18.32
C PHE A 14 7.91 -0.90 18.70
N GLY A 15 8.89 -1.31 19.51
CA GLY A 15 10.06 -0.49 19.84
C GLY A 15 10.79 -0.02 18.59
N LYS A 16 11.06 -0.91 17.64
CA LYS A 16 11.72 -0.55 16.37
C LYS A 16 10.91 0.40 15.50
N ILE A 17 9.60 0.25 15.45
CA ILE A 17 8.73 1.22 14.76
C ILE A 17 8.85 2.60 15.43
N MET A 18 8.81 2.66 16.77
CA MET A 18 8.94 3.93 17.49
C MET A 18 10.33 4.56 17.30
N ASP A 19 11.40 3.77 17.32
CA ASP A 19 12.78 4.23 17.05
C ASP A 19 12.90 4.84 15.64
N THR A 20 12.30 4.19 14.63
CA THR A 20 12.26 4.71 13.25
C THR A 20 11.53 6.05 13.18
N TYR A 21 10.37 6.16 13.85
CA TYR A 21 9.62 7.41 13.87
C TYR A 21 10.38 8.55 14.57
N GLN A 22 11.09 8.24 15.65
CA GLN A 22 11.94 9.21 16.32
C GLN A 22 13.09 9.65 15.41
N SER A 23 13.73 8.71 14.70
CA SER A 23 14.82 9.01 13.76
C SER A 23 14.35 9.94 12.63
N ILE A 24 13.17 9.68 12.05
CA ILE A 24 12.57 10.59 11.05
C ILE A 24 12.29 11.97 11.66
N GLU A 25 11.71 12.02 12.87
CA GLU A 25 11.40 13.29 13.56
C GLU A 25 12.64 14.10 13.95
N ASP A 26 13.78 13.43 14.18
CA ASP A 26 15.06 14.06 14.50
C ASP A 26 15.76 14.64 13.25
N GLU A 27 15.51 14.08 12.07
CA GLU A 27 16.01 14.60 10.79
C GLU A 27 15.22 15.82 10.28
N LEU A 28 13.99 16.03 10.77
CA LEU A 28 13.15 17.16 10.38
C LEU A 28 13.52 18.45 11.12
N SER A 29 13.46 19.58 10.41
CA SER A 29 13.57 20.88 11.06
C SER A 29 12.36 21.14 11.98
N PRO A 30 12.50 22.02 13.01
CA PRO A 30 11.42 22.27 13.97
C PRO A 30 10.07 22.63 13.34
N GLU A 31 10.10 23.43 12.26
CA GLU A 31 8.94 23.86 11.50
C GLU A 31 8.33 22.77 10.61
N GLU A 32 8.99 21.62 10.43
CA GLU A 32 8.50 20.49 9.64
C GLU A 32 7.96 19.34 10.50
N LYS A 33 8.18 19.35 11.83
CA LYS A 33 7.75 18.27 12.73
C LYS A 33 6.24 18.06 12.77
N TYR A 34 5.44 19.04 12.33
CA TYR A 34 3.99 18.89 12.16
C TYR A 34 3.60 17.79 11.16
N ARG A 35 4.52 17.31 10.32
CA ARG A 35 4.32 16.19 9.38
C ARG A 35 4.16 14.84 10.10
N MET A 36 4.79 14.68 11.27
CA MET A 36 4.82 13.40 12.01
C MET A 36 3.45 12.91 12.52
N PRO A 37 2.57 13.78 13.05
CA PRO A 37 1.19 13.41 13.36
C PRO A 37 0.43 12.74 12.21
N TYR A 38 0.60 13.19 10.96
CA TYR A 38 -0.05 12.57 9.80
C TYR A 38 0.41 11.12 9.60
N LEU A 39 1.73 10.89 9.65
CA LEU A 39 2.30 9.54 9.59
C LEU A 39 1.78 8.64 10.71
N LYS A 40 1.77 9.14 11.95
CA LYS A 40 1.28 8.40 13.12
C LYS A 40 -0.19 7.98 12.94
N ASN A 41 -1.03 8.87 12.39
CA ASN A 41 -2.43 8.56 12.11
C ASN A 41 -2.59 7.45 11.06
N PHE A 42 -1.78 7.46 10.00
CA PHE A 42 -1.82 6.42 8.97
C PHE A 42 -1.37 5.05 9.48
N ILE A 43 -0.35 4.98 10.34
CA ILE A 43 0.01 3.72 11.00
C ILE A 43 -1.13 3.18 11.87
N ILE A 44 -1.81 4.05 12.61
CA ILE A 44 -2.95 3.64 13.43
C ILE A 44 -4.07 3.08 12.55
N ASP A 45 -4.35 3.70 11.40
CA ASP A 45 -5.35 3.21 10.45
C ASP A 45 -4.97 1.84 9.85
N LEU A 46 -3.70 1.69 9.44
CA LEU A 46 -3.14 0.41 8.97
C LEU A 46 -3.31 -0.71 10.01
N VAL A 47 -2.92 -0.46 11.26
CA VAL A 47 -3.05 -1.45 12.34
C VAL A 47 -4.51 -1.80 12.62
N ARG A 48 -5.44 -0.84 12.50
CA ARG A 48 -6.88 -1.10 12.61
C ARG A 48 -7.37 -1.99 11.47
N ALA A 49 -6.89 -1.79 10.25
CA ALA A 49 -7.21 -2.64 9.10
C ALA A 49 -6.69 -4.07 9.31
N TYR A 50 -5.42 -4.25 9.72
CA TYR A 50 -4.89 -5.58 10.05
C TYR A 50 -5.68 -6.28 11.15
N ASN A 51 -6.10 -5.56 12.20
CA ASN A 51 -6.95 -6.16 13.24
C ASN A 51 -8.31 -6.62 12.72
N LYS A 52 -8.89 -5.95 11.72
CA LYS A 52 -10.13 -6.40 11.07
C LYS A 52 -9.89 -7.67 10.24
N GLU A 53 -8.80 -7.73 9.47
CA GLU A 53 -8.44 -8.91 8.70
C GLU A 53 -8.14 -10.13 9.58
N VAL A 54 -7.47 -9.93 10.72
CA VAL A 54 -7.28 -10.99 11.71
C VAL A 54 -8.63 -11.53 12.19
N LYS A 55 -9.59 -10.67 12.53
CA LYS A 55 -10.93 -11.11 12.93
C LYS A 55 -11.63 -11.89 11.80
N TRP A 56 -11.57 -11.39 10.57
CA TRP A 56 -12.11 -12.11 9.42
C TRP A 56 -11.50 -13.49 9.26
N ARG A 57 -10.18 -13.61 9.42
CA ARG A 57 -9.49 -14.91 9.42
C ARG A 57 -10.00 -15.82 10.54
N GLU A 58 -10.02 -15.36 11.79
CA GLU A 58 -10.45 -16.19 12.93
C GLU A 58 -11.92 -16.65 12.81
N GLU A 59 -12.76 -15.83 12.19
CA GLU A 59 -14.18 -16.14 11.94
C GLU A 59 -14.41 -16.95 10.65
N GLY A 60 -13.38 -17.16 9.83
CA GLY A 60 -13.52 -17.73 8.49
C GLY A 60 -14.40 -16.87 7.56
N TYR A 61 -14.45 -15.57 7.81
CA TYR A 61 -15.29 -14.63 7.08
C TYR A 61 -14.73 -14.34 5.70
N VAL A 62 -15.56 -14.58 4.68
CA VAL A 62 -15.33 -14.15 3.30
C VAL A 62 -16.31 -13.02 3.00
N PRO A 63 -15.85 -11.77 2.76
CA PRO A 63 -16.72 -10.67 2.36
C PRO A 63 -17.58 -11.03 1.14
N ALA A 64 -18.82 -10.56 1.12
CA ALA A 64 -19.81 -10.95 0.10
C ALA A 64 -19.53 -10.34 -1.28
N THR A 65 -18.83 -9.20 -1.32
CA THR A 65 -18.42 -8.51 -2.54
C THR A 65 -16.95 -8.11 -2.48
N VAL A 66 -16.32 -7.92 -3.64
CA VAL A 66 -14.96 -7.37 -3.74
C VAL A 66 -14.92 -5.96 -3.15
N GLU A 67 -15.95 -5.16 -3.36
CA GLU A 67 -16.05 -3.81 -2.78
C GLU A 67 -16.04 -3.85 -1.24
N GLU A 68 -16.79 -4.74 -0.61
CA GLU A 68 -16.78 -4.90 0.85
C GLU A 68 -15.39 -5.28 1.36
N HIS A 69 -14.71 -6.19 0.66
CA HIS A 69 -13.34 -6.58 0.96
C HIS A 69 -12.39 -5.37 0.91
N LEU A 70 -12.44 -4.61 -0.19
CA LEU A 70 -11.59 -3.44 -0.44
C LEU A 70 -11.79 -2.30 0.57
N GLN A 71 -12.95 -2.20 1.24
CA GLN A 71 -13.16 -1.23 2.33
C GLN A 71 -12.20 -1.45 3.52
N VAL A 72 -11.64 -2.65 3.66
CA VAL A 72 -10.62 -2.97 4.67
C VAL A 72 -9.26 -3.20 4.01
N SER A 73 -9.19 -4.06 3.00
CA SER A 73 -7.92 -4.57 2.47
C SER A 73 -7.14 -3.56 1.65
N ALA A 74 -7.80 -2.54 1.08
CA ALA A 74 -7.10 -1.44 0.44
C ALA A 74 -6.29 -0.62 1.48
N ARG A 75 -6.75 -0.56 2.74
CA ARG A 75 -5.98 0.05 3.84
C ARG A 75 -4.88 -0.89 4.33
N SER A 76 -5.13 -2.19 4.47
CA SER A 76 -4.11 -3.15 4.91
C SER A 76 -2.90 -3.26 3.97
N GLY A 77 -3.05 -2.87 2.69
CA GLY A 77 -1.94 -2.77 1.74
C GLY A 77 -0.96 -1.61 1.99
N ALA A 78 -1.21 -0.76 2.99
CA ALA A 78 -0.29 0.31 3.44
C ALA A 78 0.08 1.40 2.40
N CYS A 79 -0.41 1.35 1.16
CA CYS A 79 -0.06 2.36 0.15
C CYS A 79 -0.44 3.80 0.54
N HIS A 80 -1.57 4.00 1.20
CA HIS A 80 -1.97 5.30 1.75
C HIS A 80 -0.96 5.88 2.77
N LEU A 81 -0.40 5.02 3.64
CA LEU A 81 0.72 5.39 4.52
C LEU A 81 1.98 5.71 3.71
N LEU A 82 2.34 4.88 2.73
CA LEU A 82 3.52 5.10 1.90
C LEU A 82 3.43 6.39 1.08
N SER A 83 2.24 6.75 0.59
CA SER A 83 2.00 8.04 -0.06
C SER A 83 2.31 9.20 0.89
N CYS A 84 1.79 9.18 2.12
CA CYS A 84 2.09 10.21 3.11
C CYS A 84 3.58 10.24 3.49
N ALA A 85 4.18 9.07 3.74
CA ALA A 85 5.61 8.95 4.07
C ALA A 85 6.52 9.49 2.97
N SER A 86 6.15 9.27 1.71
CA SER A 86 6.94 9.76 0.57
C SER A 86 7.03 11.29 0.48
N PHE A 87 6.12 12.01 1.16
CA PHE A 87 6.09 13.48 1.17
C PHE A 87 6.98 14.07 2.28
N VAL A 88 7.30 13.31 3.33
CA VAL A 88 7.94 13.84 4.54
C VAL A 88 9.29 14.49 4.27
N GLY A 89 10.09 13.90 3.38
CA GLY A 89 11.40 14.43 2.97
C GLY A 89 11.37 15.40 1.79
N MET A 90 10.18 15.86 1.34
CA MET A 90 10.06 16.73 0.16
C MET A 90 10.08 18.23 0.49
N THR A 91 10.59 18.61 1.68
CA THR A 91 10.91 19.99 2.06
C THR A 91 9.78 20.99 1.71
N ASP A 92 10.10 22.09 1.03
CA ASP A 92 9.18 23.19 0.72
C ASP A 92 8.01 22.80 -0.20
N ILE A 93 8.14 21.70 -0.96
CA ILE A 93 7.08 21.22 -1.86
C ILE A 93 5.95 20.58 -1.06
N ALA A 94 6.29 19.85 0.02
CA ALA A 94 5.32 19.17 0.86
C ALA A 94 4.80 20.11 1.96
N THR A 95 3.92 21.03 1.55
CA THR A 95 3.26 21.97 2.46
C THR A 95 2.22 21.28 3.33
N LYS A 96 1.72 22.01 4.34
CA LYS A 96 0.66 21.50 5.22
C LYS A 96 -0.61 21.14 4.43
N GLU A 97 -0.98 21.93 3.43
CA GLU A 97 -2.13 21.68 2.56
C GLU A 97 -1.98 20.36 1.80
N ALA A 98 -0.75 20.01 1.39
CA ALA A 98 -0.48 18.71 0.78
C ALA A 98 -0.65 17.54 1.76
N PHE A 99 -0.24 17.72 3.02
CA PHE A 99 -0.49 16.73 4.08
C PHE A 99 -1.97 16.61 4.42
N ASP A 100 -2.70 17.72 4.51
CA ASP A 100 -4.15 17.72 4.68
C ASP A 100 -4.83 17.01 3.50
N TRP A 101 -4.41 17.30 2.27
CA TRP A 101 -4.92 16.63 1.08
C TRP A 101 -4.68 15.11 1.10
N VAL A 102 -3.44 14.66 1.32
CA VAL A 102 -3.13 13.21 1.30
C VAL A 102 -3.79 12.48 2.47
N SER A 103 -3.96 13.14 3.63
CA SER A 103 -4.60 12.57 4.82
C SER A 103 -6.08 12.23 4.62
N ASN A 104 -6.75 12.91 3.69
CA ASN A 104 -8.12 12.59 3.28
C ASN A 104 -8.20 11.38 2.34
N VAL A 105 -7.07 10.75 2.01
CA VAL A 105 -6.94 9.62 1.09
C VAL A 105 -7.68 9.91 -0.23
N PRO A 106 -7.20 10.90 -0.99
CA PRO A 106 -7.87 11.39 -2.20
C PRO A 106 -8.00 10.25 -3.22
N LYS A 107 -8.88 10.42 -4.21
CA LYS A 107 -9.19 9.35 -5.18
C LYS A 107 -7.93 8.75 -5.83
N LEU A 108 -6.92 9.56 -6.13
CA LEU A 108 -5.62 9.11 -6.64
C LEU A 108 -4.91 8.11 -5.71
N VAL A 109 -4.89 8.36 -4.40
CA VAL A 109 -4.31 7.44 -3.40
C VAL A 109 -5.21 6.22 -3.20
N LYS A 110 -6.54 6.42 -3.22
CA LYS A 110 -7.49 5.30 -3.11
C LYS A 110 -7.32 4.30 -4.26
N THR A 111 -7.22 4.78 -5.50
CA THR A 111 -7.04 3.91 -6.68
C THR A 111 -5.67 3.21 -6.67
N LEU A 112 -4.60 3.88 -6.22
CA LEU A 112 -3.32 3.22 -5.94
C LEU A 112 -3.48 2.04 -4.96
N CYS A 113 -4.15 2.26 -3.82
CA CYS A 113 -4.35 1.21 -2.82
C CYS A 113 -5.12 0.01 -3.37
N ILE A 114 -6.12 0.26 -4.22
CA ILE A 114 -6.91 -0.79 -4.89
C ILE A 114 -6.04 -1.55 -5.90
N ILE A 115 -5.30 -0.86 -6.77
CA ILE A 115 -4.39 -1.50 -7.75
C ILE A 115 -3.40 -2.40 -7.03
N LEU A 116 -2.76 -1.92 -5.96
CA LEU A 116 -1.84 -2.72 -5.17
C LEU A 116 -2.54 -3.97 -4.62
N ARG A 117 -3.66 -3.80 -3.91
CA ARG A 117 -4.34 -4.92 -3.24
C ARG A 117 -4.77 -6.00 -4.23
N LEU A 118 -5.39 -5.62 -5.34
CA LEU A 118 -5.82 -6.56 -6.37
C LEU A 118 -4.63 -7.28 -7.02
N SER A 119 -3.53 -6.56 -7.29
CA SER A 119 -2.32 -7.15 -7.89
C SER A 119 -1.61 -8.10 -6.93
N ASP A 120 -1.52 -7.74 -5.66
CA ASP A 120 -0.97 -8.56 -4.57
C ASP A 120 -1.73 -9.89 -4.49
N ASP A 121 -3.05 -9.81 -4.27
CA ASP A 121 -3.91 -10.99 -4.14
C ASP A 121 -3.84 -11.90 -5.38
N LEU A 122 -3.72 -11.35 -6.60
CA LEU A 122 -3.54 -12.15 -7.83
C LEU A 122 -2.25 -13.00 -7.81
N LYS A 123 -1.16 -12.48 -7.24
CA LYS A 123 0.14 -13.15 -7.23
C LYS A 123 0.37 -13.97 -5.98
N SER A 124 -0.20 -13.58 -4.85
CA SER A 124 0.00 -14.23 -3.57
C SER A 124 -1.01 -15.35 -3.27
N TYR A 125 -2.15 -15.38 -3.97
CA TYR A 125 -3.29 -16.25 -3.68
C TYR A 125 -2.91 -17.68 -3.30
N GLU A 126 -2.22 -18.40 -4.17
CA GLU A 126 -1.96 -19.83 -3.99
C GLU A 126 -1.12 -20.07 -2.73
N ARG A 127 -0.10 -19.25 -2.49
CA ARG A 127 0.75 -19.34 -1.30
C ARG A 127 -0.06 -19.07 -0.04
N GLU A 128 -0.86 -18.01 -0.04
CA GLU A 128 -1.62 -17.58 1.13
C GLU A 128 -2.71 -18.59 1.49
N LYS A 129 -3.35 -19.20 0.49
CA LYS A 129 -4.35 -20.27 0.64
C LYS A 129 -3.76 -21.54 1.29
N MET A 130 -2.44 -21.75 1.20
CA MET A 130 -1.78 -22.88 1.88
C MET A 130 -1.62 -22.66 3.39
N THR A 131 -1.99 -21.50 3.91
CA THR A 131 -1.87 -21.12 5.32
C THR A 131 -3.22 -20.69 5.89
N CYS A 132 -3.28 -20.44 7.21
CA CYS A 132 -4.42 -19.77 7.82
C CYS A 132 -4.33 -18.27 7.51
N HIS A 133 -4.68 -17.88 6.29
CA HIS A 133 -4.72 -16.49 5.84
C HIS A 133 -6.16 -15.96 5.78
N VAL A 134 -6.32 -14.64 5.83
CA VAL A 134 -7.62 -14.00 5.57
C VAL A 134 -8.02 -14.22 4.11
N ALA A 135 -9.33 -14.26 3.84
CA ALA A 135 -9.86 -14.38 2.49
C ALA A 135 -9.33 -13.25 1.58
N SER A 136 -9.00 -13.60 0.35
CA SER A 136 -8.54 -12.67 -0.70
C SER A 136 -9.70 -12.01 -1.45
N THR A 137 -9.42 -10.95 -2.21
CA THR A 137 -10.35 -10.35 -3.16
C THR A 137 -10.83 -11.35 -4.23
N ILE A 138 -10.01 -12.35 -4.58
CA ILE A 138 -10.40 -13.45 -5.49
C ILE A 138 -11.53 -14.28 -4.88
N GLU A 139 -11.46 -14.63 -3.60
CA GLU A 139 -12.51 -15.40 -2.92
C GLU A 139 -13.81 -14.61 -2.81
N SER A 140 -13.72 -13.32 -2.48
CA SER A 140 -14.87 -12.42 -2.52
C SER A 140 -15.46 -12.30 -3.93
N CYS A 141 -14.63 -12.24 -4.98
CA CYS A 141 -15.07 -12.22 -6.37
C CYS A 141 -15.79 -13.51 -6.79
N MET A 142 -15.22 -14.67 -6.45
CA MET A 142 -15.84 -15.98 -6.68
C MET A 142 -17.21 -16.07 -5.99
N LYS A 143 -17.31 -15.56 -4.75
CA LYS A 143 -18.55 -15.54 -3.98
C LYS A 143 -19.60 -14.59 -4.57
N GLU A 144 -19.18 -13.38 -4.94
CA GLU A 144 -20.05 -12.33 -5.51
C GLU A 144 -20.66 -12.77 -6.85
N HIS A 145 -19.81 -13.22 -7.77
CA HIS A 145 -20.23 -13.55 -9.14
C HIS A 145 -20.63 -15.02 -9.32
N LYS A 146 -20.39 -15.88 -8.32
CA LYS A 146 -20.64 -17.33 -8.37
C LYS A 146 -19.88 -18.00 -9.52
N VAL A 147 -18.62 -17.63 -9.70
CA VAL A 147 -17.76 -18.08 -10.80
C VAL A 147 -16.57 -18.91 -10.28
N PRO A 148 -16.01 -19.80 -11.10
CA PRO A 148 -14.77 -20.50 -10.75
C PRO A 148 -13.57 -19.54 -10.71
N ILE A 149 -12.49 -19.97 -10.05
CA ILE A 149 -11.29 -19.14 -9.79
C ILE A 149 -10.67 -18.50 -11.03
N HIS A 150 -10.62 -19.20 -12.18
CA HIS A 150 -10.01 -18.65 -13.39
C HIS A 150 -10.81 -17.43 -13.92
N VAL A 151 -12.14 -17.49 -13.87
CA VAL A 151 -13.00 -16.35 -14.23
C VAL A 151 -12.88 -15.23 -13.20
N ALA A 152 -12.78 -15.55 -11.90
CA ALA A 152 -12.57 -14.54 -10.87
C ALA A 152 -11.24 -13.78 -11.07
N ARG A 153 -10.18 -14.47 -11.49
CA ARG A 153 -8.89 -13.83 -11.82
C ARG A 153 -9.00 -12.88 -13.02
N GLU A 154 -9.75 -13.26 -14.04
CA GLU A 154 -10.02 -12.40 -15.20
C GLU A 154 -10.81 -11.14 -14.78
N ILE A 155 -11.85 -11.30 -13.95
CA ILE A 155 -12.62 -10.16 -13.40
C ILE A 155 -11.72 -9.23 -12.59
N ILE A 156 -10.87 -9.77 -11.71
CA ILE A 156 -9.95 -8.96 -10.90
C ILE A 156 -8.92 -8.23 -11.79
N GLN A 157 -8.41 -8.88 -12.85
CA GLN A 157 -7.53 -8.23 -13.82
C GLN A 157 -8.23 -7.07 -14.54
N ASP A 158 -9.48 -7.26 -14.98
CA ASP A 158 -10.28 -6.19 -15.59
C ASP A 158 -10.52 -5.03 -14.60
N MET A 159 -10.77 -5.34 -13.33
CA MET A 159 -10.90 -4.33 -12.27
C MET A 159 -9.61 -3.52 -12.07
N ILE A 160 -8.44 -4.14 -12.20
CA ILE A 160 -7.14 -3.43 -12.16
C ILE A 160 -7.05 -2.45 -13.34
N GLU A 161 -7.37 -2.90 -14.56
CA GLU A 161 -7.33 -2.05 -15.76
C GLU A 161 -8.30 -0.86 -15.66
N GLU A 162 -9.53 -1.09 -15.18
CA GLU A 162 -10.50 0.00 -14.94
C GLU A 162 -10.02 0.96 -13.84
N THR A 163 -9.41 0.44 -12.78
CA THR A 163 -8.87 1.27 -11.69
C THR A 163 -7.69 2.12 -12.19
N TRP A 164 -6.86 1.60 -13.10
CA TRP A 164 -5.81 2.37 -13.78
C TRP A 164 -6.35 3.49 -14.66
N LYS A 165 -7.44 3.27 -15.39
CA LYS A 165 -8.11 4.34 -16.16
C LYS A 165 -8.55 5.47 -15.24
N ASP A 166 -9.12 5.13 -14.10
CA ASP A 166 -9.54 6.11 -13.10
C ASP A 166 -8.36 6.80 -12.41
N PHE A 167 -7.30 6.07 -12.09
CA PHE A 167 -6.04 6.64 -11.59
C PHE A 167 -5.45 7.66 -12.58
N ASN A 168 -5.39 7.32 -13.86
CA ASN A 168 -4.85 8.19 -14.90
C ASN A 168 -5.69 9.46 -15.07
N LYS A 169 -7.03 9.36 -15.04
CA LYS A 169 -7.91 10.55 -15.07
C LYS A 169 -7.62 11.51 -13.92
N GLU A 170 -7.44 10.99 -12.71
CA GLU A 170 -7.10 11.82 -11.54
C GLU A 170 -5.70 12.44 -11.67
N TRP A 171 -4.73 11.71 -12.23
CA TRP A 171 -3.39 12.22 -12.45
C TRP A 171 -3.35 13.33 -13.52
N PHE A 172 -4.15 13.22 -14.58
CA PHE A 172 -4.29 14.25 -15.62
C PHE A 172 -5.17 15.45 -15.20
N ASN A 173 -5.80 15.40 -14.02
CA ASN A 173 -6.72 16.44 -13.58
C ASN A 173 -5.96 17.75 -13.26
N THR A 174 -6.05 18.72 -14.16
CA THR A 174 -5.41 20.04 -14.02
C THR A 174 -6.04 20.94 -12.95
N ASN A 175 -7.20 20.57 -12.41
CA ASN A 175 -7.85 21.30 -11.33
C ASN A 175 -7.33 20.89 -9.95
N ASN A 176 -6.38 19.96 -9.87
CA ASN A 176 -5.75 19.60 -8.60
C ASN A 176 -4.80 20.71 -8.15
N HIS A 177 -4.97 21.22 -6.93
CA HIS A 177 -4.18 22.33 -6.39
C HIS A 177 -2.87 21.86 -5.73
N VAL A 178 -2.63 20.55 -5.72
CA VAL A 178 -1.42 19.93 -5.18
C VAL A 178 -0.27 20.04 -6.19
N PRO A 179 0.96 20.37 -5.74
CA PRO A 179 2.15 20.37 -6.59
C PRO A 179 2.30 19.09 -7.41
N LYS A 180 2.66 19.24 -8.69
CA LYS A 180 2.74 18.12 -9.64
C LYS A 180 3.76 17.08 -9.22
N GLU A 181 4.86 17.49 -8.58
CA GLU A 181 5.93 16.65 -8.05
C GLU A 181 5.40 15.65 -7.00
N LEU A 182 4.41 16.04 -6.20
CA LEU A 182 3.76 15.16 -5.23
C LEU A 182 2.83 14.16 -5.91
N LEU A 183 2.13 14.58 -6.97
CA LEU A 183 1.31 13.69 -7.79
C LEU A 183 2.17 12.68 -8.53
N GLU A 184 3.32 13.11 -9.07
CA GLU A 184 4.33 12.24 -9.70
C GLU A 184 4.92 11.24 -8.70
N ARG A 185 5.09 11.63 -7.43
CA ARG A 185 5.52 10.69 -6.39
C ARG A 185 4.52 9.55 -6.21
N ILE A 186 3.22 9.86 -6.13
CA ILE A 186 2.16 8.84 -6.03
C ILE A 186 2.11 8.00 -7.31
N PHE A 187 2.20 8.63 -8.49
CA PHE A 187 2.24 7.94 -9.79
C PHE A 187 3.37 6.92 -9.87
N ASN A 188 4.59 7.31 -9.50
CA ASN A 188 5.74 6.43 -9.50
C ASN A 188 5.64 5.33 -8.43
N LEU A 189 5.01 5.62 -7.29
CA LEU A 189 4.70 4.60 -6.28
C LEU A 189 3.73 3.54 -6.85
N THR A 190 2.68 3.95 -7.56
CA THR A 190 1.74 3.02 -8.22
C THR A 190 2.46 2.12 -9.23
N ARG A 191 3.30 2.69 -10.09
CA ARG A 191 4.12 1.92 -11.04
C ARG A 191 5.07 0.97 -10.35
N THR A 192 5.62 1.36 -9.21
CA THR A 192 6.49 0.50 -8.40
C THR A 192 5.70 -0.70 -7.86
N MET A 193 4.50 -0.47 -7.33
CA MET A 193 3.65 -1.57 -6.84
C MET A 193 3.29 -2.53 -7.98
N GLU A 194 2.86 -2.03 -9.13
CA GLU A 194 2.59 -2.86 -10.30
C GLU A 194 3.84 -3.66 -10.72
N PHE A 195 5.00 -3.01 -10.77
CA PHE A 195 6.27 -3.68 -11.09
C PHE A 195 6.58 -4.83 -10.14
N MET A 196 6.42 -4.60 -8.82
CA MET A 196 6.70 -5.61 -7.79
C MET A 196 5.79 -6.83 -7.88
N TYR A 197 4.59 -6.69 -8.42
CA TYR A 197 3.63 -7.79 -8.62
C TYR A 197 3.47 -8.21 -10.09
N LYS A 198 4.34 -7.74 -10.99
CA LYS A 198 4.18 -7.98 -12.43
C LYS A 198 4.34 -9.47 -12.79
N GLN A 199 5.43 -10.07 -12.31
CA GLN A 199 5.75 -11.47 -12.61
C GLN A 199 5.26 -12.40 -11.51
N ASP A 200 5.56 -12.06 -10.26
CA ASP A 200 5.29 -12.80 -9.03
C ASP A 200 5.19 -11.77 -7.89
N ASP A 201 4.91 -12.19 -6.65
CA ASP A 201 5.08 -11.37 -5.46
C ASP A 201 6.59 -11.21 -5.17
N ALA A 202 7.19 -10.15 -5.71
CA ALA A 202 8.62 -9.89 -5.56
C ALA A 202 9.05 -9.47 -4.14
N TYR A 203 8.11 -9.17 -3.23
CA TYR A 203 8.45 -8.95 -1.82
C TYR A 203 8.76 -10.27 -1.12
N THR A 204 7.97 -11.31 -1.42
CA THR A 204 8.19 -12.65 -0.88
C THR A 204 9.24 -13.43 -1.68
N ASN A 205 9.18 -13.35 -3.00
CA ASN A 205 10.09 -14.02 -3.93
C ASN A 205 11.01 -13.01 -4.64
N SER A 206 11.90 -12.38 -3.89
CA SER A 206 12.78 -11.30 -4.39
C SER A 206 13.76 -11.73 -5.50
N HIS A 207 13.94 -13.04 -5.72
CA HIS A 207 14.77 -13.54 -6.80
C HIS A 207 14.30 -13.07 -8.19
N VAL A 208 13.00 -12.84 -8.39
CA VAL A 208 12.44 -12.41 -9.68
C VAL A 208 12.88 -11.01 -10.11
N ILE A 209 13.36 -10.18 -9.17
CA ILE A 209 13.87 -8.83 -9.44
C ILE A 209 15.38 -8.67 -9.19
N LYS A 210 16.09 -9.78 -8.91
CA LYS A 210 17.53 -9.76 -8.58
C LYS A 210 18.37 -9.07 -9.65
N ASP A 211 18.13 -9.39 -10.92
CA ASP A 211 18.88 -8.81 -12.03
C ASP A 211 18.61 -7.31 -12.19
N THR A 212 17.36 -6.89 -11.94
CA THR A 212 16.99 -5.47 -11.95
C THR A 212 17.72 -4.71 -10.84
N ILE A 213 17.78 -5.28 -9.63
CA ILE A 213 18.53 -4.69 -8.51
C ILE A 213 20.03 -4.60 -8.83
N SER A 214 20.63 -5.65 -9.39
CA SER A 214 22.04 -5.67 -9.80
C SER A 214 22.34 -4.54 -10.80
N LYS A 215 21.52 -4.42 -11.85
CA LYS A 215 21.68 -3.39 -12.89
C LYS A 215 21.52 -1.96 -12.37
N LEU A 216 20.66 -1.75 -11.38
CA LEU A 216 20.37 -0.41 -10.84
C LEU A 216 21.42 0.04 -9.81
N PHE A 217 21.91 -0.87 -8.96
CA PHE A 217 22.68 -0.49 -7.76
C PHE A 217 24.08 -1.08 -7.69
N VAL A 218 24.44 -2.04 -8.55
CA VAL A 218 25.73 -2.75 -8.48
C VAL A 218 26.54 -2.55 -9.76
N GLU A 219 25.89 -2.69 -10.92
CA GLU A 219 26.56 -2.59 -12.21
C GLU A 219 26.73 -1.13 -12.62
N HIS A 220 27.93 -0.78 -13.08
CA HIS A 220 28.19 0.53 -13.66
C HIS A 220 27.76 0.53 -15.13
N VAL A 221 27.06 1.59 -15.54
CA VAL A 221 26.85 1.84 -16.98
C VAL A 221 28.19 2.29 -17.57
N LEU A 222 28.78 1.44 -18.41
CA LEU A 222 29.95 1.83 -19.20
C LEU A 222 29.51 2.91 -20.19
N MET A 223 30.05 4.12 -20.02
CA MET A 223 29.91 5.17 -21.04
C MET A 223 30.79 4.80 -22.23
N ILE A 224 30.18 4.63 -23.41
CA ILE A 224 30.86 4.45 -24.69
C ILE A 224 31.10 5.84 -25.30
#